data_AF-A0A1G9Z719-F1
#
_entry.id   AF-A0A1G9Z719-F1
#
_cell.length_a   1.000
_cell.length_b   1.000
_cell.length_c   1.000
_cell.angle_alpha   90.00
_cell.angle_beta   90.00
_cell.angle_gamma   90.00
#
_symmetry.space_group_name_H-M   'P 1'
#
loop_
_entity.id
_entity.type
_entity.pdbx_description
1 polymer ?
#
loop_
_entity_poly.entity_id
_entity_poly.type
_entity_poly.pdbx_seq_one_letter_code
_entity_poly.pdbx_strand_id
1 'polypeptide(L)' 'MTPDVILALYRWKPGSCFRCADRDVFVTRIDDITTPSGDVYEIAACGSCVLVMENERRRYAIRRGLEYRPGSLGV' A
#
# COMPACT_ATOMS: atom_id res chain seq x y z
N MET A 1 -15.01 7.79 4.86
CA MET A 1 -13.66 8.33 4.69
C MET A 1 -13.44 8.58 3.21
N THR A 2 -12.96 9.76 2.85
CA THR A 2 -12.67 10.11 1.44
C THR A 2 -11.31 9.54 1.03
N PRO A 3 -11.03 9.41 -0.29
CA PRO A 3 -9.72 9.00 -0.78
C PRO A 3 -8.57 9.84 -0.21
N ASP A 4 -8.72 11.17 -0.16
CA ASP A 4 -7.67 12.07 0.31
C ASP A 4 -7.31 11.83 1.79
N VAL A 5 -8.30 11.54 2.63
CA VAL A 5 -8.07 11.24 4.05
C VAL A 5 -7.30 9.93 4.23
N ILE A 6 -7.59 8.92 3.40
CA ILE A 6 -6.85 7.65 3.42
C ILE A 6 -5.40 7.89 2.99
N LEU A 7 -5.18 8.61 1.87
CA LEU A 7 -3.85 8.86 1.33
C LEU A 7 -2.98 9.70 2.28
N ALA A 8 -3.58 10.60 3.06
CA ALA A 8 -2.88 11.41 4.06
C ALA A 8 -2.26 10.59 5.21
N LEU A 9 -2.65 9.31 5.38
CA LEU A 9 -2.09 8.44 6.41
C LEU A 9 -0.72 7.85 6.04
N TYR A 10 -0.28 8.02 4.78
CA TYR A 10 0.93 7.42 4.26
C TYR A 10 2.05 8.44 4.07
N ARG A 11 3.30 7.93 4.03
CA ARG A 11 4.49 8.73 3.70
C ARG A 11 4.86 8.52 2.25
N TRP A 12 4.81 9.60 1.48
CA TRP A 12 5.02 9.57 0.04
C TRP A 12 6.44 10.00 -0.33
N LYS A 13 7.01 9.35 -1.35
CA LYS A 13 8.27 9.72 -2.00
C LYS A 13 8.17 9.50 -3.51
N PRO A 14 8.96 10.20 -4.34
CA PRO A 14 9.06 9.87 -5.77
C PRO A 14 9.60 8.44 -5.94
N GLY A 15 9.08 7.70 -6.94
CA GLY A 15 9.53 6.36 -7.25
C GLY A 15 8.70 5.67 -8.32
N SER A 16 8.75 4.33 -8.31
CA SER A 16 8.00 3.48 -9.24
C SER A 16 7.02 2.61 -8.48
N CYS A 17 5.79 2.49 -9.00
CA CYS A 17 4.77 1.65 -8.39
C CYS A 17 4.98 0.20 -8.80
N PHE A 18 5.17 -0.68 -7.81
CA PHE A 18 5.31 -2.12 -8.06
C PHE A 18 4.06 -2.75 -8.71
N ARG A 19 2.85 -2.29 -8.30
CA ARG A 19 1.59 -2.93 -8.71
C ARG A 19 1.14 -2.61 -10.15
N CYS A 20 1.34 -1.39 -10.63
CA CYS A 20 0.97 -0.97 -12.00
C CYS A 20 2.16 -0.65 -12.91
N ALA A 21 3.39 -0.81 -12.43
CA ALA A 21 4.64 -0.51 -13.13
C ALA A 21 4.82 0.94 -13.59
N ASP A 22 3.98 1.87 -13.10
CA ASP A 22 4.12 3.29 -13.39
C ASP A 22 5.39 3.87 -12.76
N ARG A 23 6.05 4.78 -13.49
CA ARG A 23 7.34 5.37 -13.13
C ARG A 23 7.16 6.86 -12.90
N ASP A 24 8.08 7.46 -12.17
CA ASP A 24 8.09 8.91 -11.88
C ASP A 24 6.81 9.39 -11.17
N VAL A 25 6.23 8.53 -10.32
CA VAL A 25 5.04 8.80 -9.52
C VAL A 25 5.35 8.87 -8.04
N PHE A 26 4.50 9.55 -7.26
CA PHE A 26 4.59 9.47 -5.80
C PHE A 26 4.08 8.11 -5.32
N VAL A 27 4.92 7.44 -4.53
CA VAL A 27 4.67 6.11 -3.96
C VAL A 27 4.88 6.12 -2.45
N THR A 28 4.21 5.22 -1.76
CA THR A 28 4.48 4.87 -0.36
C THR A 28 5.03 3.47 -0.29
N ARG A 29 5.91 3.21 0.67
CA ARG A 29 6.34 1.84 1.02
C ARG A 29 5.11 1.04 1.43
N ILE A 30 5.02 -0.20 0.93
CA ILE A 30 3.95 -1.12 1.25
C ILE A 30 4.38 -2.44 1.87
N ASP A 31 5.59 -2.90 1.57
CA ASP A 31 6.18 -4.10 2.16
C ASP A 31 7.67 -4.12 1.83
N ASP A 32 8.38 -5.15 2.29
CA ASP A 32 9.71 -5.49 1.82
C ASP A 32 9.73 -6.91 1.22
N ILE A 33 10.55 -7.13 0.20
CA ILE A 33 10.85 -8.47 -0.33
C ILE A 33 12.31 -8.81 -0.07
N THR A 34 12.54 -9.97 0.56
CA THR A 34 13.88 -10.52 0.75
C THR A 34 14.16 -11.54 -0.35
N THR A 35 15.25 -11.36 -1.09
CA THR A 35 15.69 -12.31 -2.12
C THR A 35 16.33 -13.55 -1.48
N PRO A 36 16.48 -14.66 -2.23
CA PRO A 36 17.24 -15.82 -1.75
C PRO A 36 18.71 -15.51 -1.41
N SER A 37 19.31 -14.48 -2.01
CA SER A 37 20.65 -13.99 -1.66
C SER A 37 20.70 -13.23 -0.34
N GLY A 38 19.55 -12.92 0.26
CA GLY A 38 19.43 -12.15 1.49
C GLY A 38 19.28 -10.64 1.29
N ASP A 39 19.22 -10.17 0.04
CA ASP A 39 19.03 -8.75 -0.26
C ASP A 39 17.58 -8.35 0.00
N VAL A 40 17.38 -7.18 0.61
CA VAL A 40 16.04 -6.65 0.93
C VAL A 40 15.71 -5.50 0.01
N TYR A 41 14.58 -5.60 -0.69
CA TYR A 41 14.07 -4.55 -1.56
C TYR A 41 12.73 -4.04 -1.05
N GLU A 42 12.59 -2.71 -1.02
CA GLU A 42 11.32 -2.08 -0.68
C GLU A 42 10.31 -2.28 -1.80
N ILE A 43 9.11 -2.73 -1.47
CA ILE A 43 7.95 -2.70 -2.36
C ILE A 43 7.20 -1.40 -2.10
N ALA A 44 6.92 -0.63 -3.15
CA ALA A 44 6.17 0.62 -3.06
C ALA A 44 4.97 0.65 -4.02
N ALA A 45 3.93 1.42 -3.68
CA ALA A 45 2.75 1.60 -4.52
C ALA A 45 2.30 3.06 -4.60
N CYS A 46 1.74 3.44 -5.76
CA CYS A 46 1.16 4.76 -5.97
C CYS A 46 -0.23 4.90 -5.31
N GLY A 47 -0.71 6.14 -5.20
CA GLY A 47 -1.98 6.44 -4.53
C GLY A 47 -3.19 5.67 -5.06
N SER A 48 -3.32 5.51 -6.38
CA SER A 48 -4.43 4.76 -6.97
C SER A 48 -4.41 3.29 -6.56
N CYS A 49 -3.24 2.66 -6.57
CA CYS A 49 -3.05 1.27 -6.15
C CYS A 49 -3.25 1.09 -4.64
N VAL A 50 -2.82 2.04 -3.82
CA VAL A 50 -3.07 2.05 -2.37
C VAL A 50 -4.57 2.09 -2.08
N LEU A 51 -5.35 2.92 -2.77
CA LEU A 51 -6.81 2.97 -2.57
C LEU A 51 -7.50 1.66 -2.93
N VAL A 52 -7.05 0.98 -4.00
CA VAL A 52 -7.55 -0.36 -4.36
C VAL A 52 -7.25 -1.36 -3.25
N MET A 53 -6.01 -1.37 -2.75
CA MET A 53 -5.57 -2.23 -1.65
C MET A 53 -6.37 -1.98 -0.36
N GLU A 54 -6.60 -0.72 -0.01
CA GLU A 54 -7.39 -0.35 1.17
C GLU A 54 -8.84 -0.83 1.07
N ASN A 55 -9.44 -0.75 -0.11
CA ASN A 55 -10.77 -1.31 -0.35
C ASN A 55 -10.77 -2.85 -0.26
N GLU A 56 -9.74 -3.52 -0.76
CA GLU A 56 -9.57 -4.97 -0.61
C GLU A 56 -9.45 -5.38 0.87
N ARG A 57 -8.61 -4.68 1.65
CA ARG A 57 -8.43 -4.89 3.10
C ARG A 57 -9.72 -4.67 3.87
N ARG A 58 -10.42 -3.57 3.59
CA ARG A 58 -11.72 -3.27 4.21
C ARG A 58 -12.73 -4.40 3.95
N ARG A 59 -12.84 -4.87 2.70
CA ARG A 59 -13.73 -5.97 2.33
C ARG A 59 -13.33 -7.27 3.03
N TYR A 60 -12.03 -7.55 3.14
CA TYR A 60 -11.53 -8.72 3.86
C TYR A 60 -11.89 -8.67 5.34
N ALA A 61 -11.65 -7.55 6.01
CA ALA A 61 -11.96 -7.36 7.43
C ALA A 61 -13.45 -7.57 7.71
N ILE A 62 -14.33 -6.98 6.89
CA ILE A 62 -15.79 -7.16 6.98
C ILE A 62 -16.16 -8.64 6.84
N ARG A 63 -15.61 -9.35 5.84
CA ARG A 63 -15.92 -10.78 5.64
C ARG A 63 -15.44 -11.68 6.78
N ARG A 64 -14.43 -11.25 7.53
CA ARG A 64 -13.81 -12.02 8.62
C ARG A 64 -14.25 -11.57 10.02
N GLY A 65 -15.11 -10.54 10.12
CA GLY A 65 -15.47 -9.94 11.40
C GLY A 65 -14.30 -9.28 12.13
N LEU A 66 -13.28 -8.83 11.39
CA LEU A 66 -12.10 -8.16 11.93
C LEU A 66 -12.30 -6.62 11.92
N GLU A 67 -11.59 -5.94 12.81
CA GLU A 67 -11.50 -4.47 12.78
C GLU A 67 -10.67 -4.03 11.57
N TYR A 68 -11.17 -3.05 10.81
CA TYR A 68 -10.42 -2.43 9.71
C TYR A 68 -9.75 -1.14 10.19
N ARG A 69 -8.42 -1.07 10.04
CA ARG A 69 -7.61 0.12 10.31
C ARG A 69 -6.86 0.59 9.05
N PRO A 70 -7.21 1.76 8.47
CA PRO A 70 -6.50 2.32 7.34
C PRO A 70 -5.13 2.88 7.75
N GLY A 71 -4.25 3.14 6.78
CA GLY A 71 -2.95 3.77 7.06
C GLY A 71 -1.89 2.84 7.61
N SER A 72 -2.22 1.56 7.81
CA SER A 72 -1.27 0.47 8.01
C SER A 72 -1.24 -0.40 6.76
N LEU A 73 -0.14 -1.09 6.49
CA LEU A 73 -0.07 -2.11 5.45
C LEU A 73 0.21 -3.42 6.17
N GLY A 74 -0.89 -4.11 6.50
CA GLY A 74 -0.96 -5.26 7.40
C GLY A 74 -2.40 -5.59 7.76
N VAL A 75 -2.64 -6.55 8.65
CA VAL A 75 -3.94 -6.70 9.32
C VAL A 75 -3.93 -5.84 10.57
#